data_AF-F1YRJ2-F1
#
_entry.id   AF-F1YRJ2-F1
#
_cell.length_a   1.000
_cell.length_b   1.000
_cell.length_c   1.000
_cell.angle_alpha   90.00
_cell.angle_beta   90.00
_cell.angle_gamma   90.00
#
_symmetry.space_group_name_H-M   'P 1'
#
loop_
_entity.id
_entity.type
_entity.pdbx_description
1 polymer ?
#
loop_
_entity_poly.entity_id
_entity_poly.type
_entity_poly.pdbx_seq_one_letter_code
_entity_poly.pdbx_strand_id
1 'polypeptide(L)'
;MMDVAYWLPIIWAVILVAAITIYVILDGFDLGIGMLFAVERHEARRDVMVNTIAPVWDGNETWMVLGGATLYGVFPGAYSTLLPAFYLPIVLMLVALIFRGVAFEFRIMTRGTGREKLWDAGFMAGSGIAAFCQGAILGGVVQGIKVVDGAFVGGSLDWLTPFSVLCGVAVMCGYALLGATWLIWRTTDVLEASCRKWAKLLAIGLFVCIVAVSLWTPMLHAPYLRRWTEWPNIAFVAPVPLLVIALGFLLTIGLRRGHSKGPFLCALGWFFLCLSGLGITVWPYAVPPELTLWDVSSPPSSQFFQLVGTVILLPIILTYTVYSYRVFRGKVTEADGYH
;
A
#
# COMPACT_ATOMS: atom_id res chain seq x y z
N MET A 1 -33.79 8.75 -15.91
CA MET A 1 -33.46 7.59 -15.05
C MET A 1 -32.04 7.20 -15.42
N MET A 2 -31.08 7.28 -14.48
CA MET A 2 -29.70 6.86 -14.78
C MET A 2 -29.67 5.34 -14.93
N ASP A 3 -29.19 4.88 -16.08
CA ASP A 3 -29.10 3.46 -16.43
C ASP A 3 -28.05 2.75 -15.56
N VAL A 4 -28.23 1.45 -15.31
CA VAL A 4 -27.30 0.60 -14.53
C VAL A 4 -25.88 0.69 -15.09
N ALA A 5 -25.77 0.85 -16.41
CA ALA A 5 -24.50 1.04 -17.12
C ALA A 5 -23.66 2.23 -16.60
N TYR A 6 -24.30 3.31 -16.14
CA TYR A 6 -23.59 4.48 -15.61
C TYR A 6 -22.90 4.18 -14.26
N TRP A 7 -23.55 3.36 -13.42
CA TRP A 7 -23.10 3.07 -12.06
C TRP A 7 -22.07 1.94 -12.00
N LEU A 8 -22.03 1.04 -12.99
CA LEU A 8 -21.11 -0.10 -12.99
C LEU A 8 -19.63 0.33 -12.87
N PRO A 9 -19.10 1.29 -13.66
CA PRO A 9 -17.73 1.77 -13.50
C PRO A 9 -17.46 2.36 -12.12
N ILE A 10 -18.44 3.03 -11.50
CA ILE A 10 -18.29 3.60 -10.15
C ILE A 10 -18.19 2.49 -9.10
N ILE A 11 -19.08 1.50 -9.16
CA ILE A 11 -19.08 0.35 -8.23
C ILE A 11 -17.74 -0.36 -8.32
N TRP A 12 -17.25 -0.59 -9.53
CA TRP A 12 -15.96 -1.22 -9.75
C TRP A 12 -14.77 -0.36 -9.33
N ALA A 13 -14.83 0.95 -9.51
CA ALA A 13 -13.81 1.86 -8.99
C ALA A 13 -13.72 1.77 -7.46
N VAL A 14 -14.86 1.68 -6.77
CA VAL A 14 -14.91 1.48 -5.31
C VAL A 14 -14.31 0.12 -4.93
N ILE A 15 -14.64 -0.95 -5.65
CA ILE A 15 -14.06 -2.29 -5.41
C ILE A 15 -12.55 -2.26 -5.65
N LEU A 16 -12.08 -1.64 -6.72
CA LEU A 16 -10.66 -1.52 -7.04
C LEU A 16 -9.90 -0.73 -5.97
N VAL A 17 -10.42 0.43 -5.56
CA VAL A 17 -9.83 1.24 -4.49
C VAL A 17 -9.83 0.48 -3.16
N ALA A 18 -10.90 -0.26 -2.85
CA ALA A 18 -10.96 -1.12 -1.67
C ALA A 18 -9.90 -2.24 -1.73
N ALA A 19 -9.76 -2.94 -2.87
CA ALA A 19 -8.76 -3.99 -3.05
C ALA A 19 -7.33 -3.45 -2.90
N ILE A 20 -7.01 -2.30 -3.52
CA ILE A 20 -5.72 -1.63 -3.38
C ILE A 20 -5.51 -1.20 -1.92
N THR A 21 -6.52 -0.66 -1.26
CA THR A 21 -6.42 -0.23 0.15
C THR A 21 -6.15 -1.43 1.06
N ILE A 22 -6.85 -2.54 0.87
CA ILE A 22 -6.64 -3.78 1.62
C ILE A 22 -5.23 -4.30 1.36
N TYR A 23 -4.77 -4.34 0.10
CA TYR A 23 -3.41 -4.74 -0.25
C TYR A 23 -2.36 -3.89 0.47
N VAL A 24 -2.44 -2.56 0.33
CA VAL A 24 -1.52 -1.58 0.94
C VAL A 24 -1.50 -1.72 2.47
N ILE A 25 -2.63 -2.04 3.09
CA ILE A 25 -2.74 -2.24 4.53
C ILE A 25 -2.13 -3.58 4.96
N LEU A 26 -2.49 -4.67 4.29
CA LEU A 26 -2.13 -6.03 4.69
C LEU A 26 -0.67 -6.33 4.34
N ASP A 27 -0.28 -6.14 3.08
CA ASP A 27 1.09 -6.40 2.64
C ASP A 27 2.07 -5.29 3.06
N GLY A 28 1.54 -4.09 3.36
CA GLY A 28 2.35 -2.95 3.77
C GLY A 28 3.12 -3.16 5.07
N PHE A 29 2.53 -3.83 6.07
CA PHE A 29 3.28 -4.16 7.29
C PHE A 29 4.27 -5.33 7.08
N ASP A 30 3.97 -6.26 6.17
CA ASP A 30 4.88 -7.36 5.80
C ASP A 30 6.15 -6.81 5.15
N LEU A 31 5.99 -5.97 4.13
CA LEU A 31 7.08 -5.23 3.49
C LEU A 31 7.81 -4.33 4.49
N GLY A 32 7.06 -3.70 5.41
CA GLY A 32 7.59 -2.91 6.50
C GLY A 32 8.56 -3.67 7.39
N ILE A 33 8.18 -4.87 7.82
CA ILE A 33 9.00 -5.75 8.64
C ILE A 33 10.26 -6.16 7.89
N GLY A 34 10.14 -6.49 6.59
CA GLY A 34 11.29 -6.79 5.75
C GLY A 34 12.28 -5.64 5.66
N MET A 35 11.84 -4.39 5.57
CA MET A 35 12.74 -3.24 5.63
C MET A 35 13.38 -3.04 7.01
N LEU A 36 12.65 -3.31 8.10
CA LEU A 36 13.17 -3.17 9.47
C LEU A 36 14.29 -4.16 9.81
N PHE A 37 14.43 -5.26 9.06
CA PHE A 37 15.61 -6.14 9.17
C PHE A 37 16.92 -5.37 8.98
N ALA A 38 16.94 -4.27 8.22
CA ALA A 38 18.14 -3.46 8.04
C ALA A 38 18.65 -2.82 9.36
N VAL A 39 17.73 -2.61 10.30
CA VAL A 39 18.00 -1.96 11.59
C VAL A 39 18.14 -2.99 12.72
N GLU A 40 17.35 -4.06 12.71
CA GLU A 40 17.51 -5.16 13.68
C GLU A 40 18.73 -6.00 13.35
N ARG A 41 19.64 -6.18 14.32
CA ARG A 41 20.91 -6.91 14.13
C ARG A 41 20.92 -8.28 14.80
N HIS A 42 20.01 -8.54 15.73
CA HIS A 42 19.98 -9.80 16.46
C HIS A 42 19.13 -10.84 15.71
N GLU A 43 19.75 -11.97 15.38
CA GLU A 43 19.14 -13.07 14.60
C GLU A 43 17.88 -13.63 15.27
N ALA A 44 17.91 -13.88 16.59
CA ALA A 44 16.74 -14.34 17.34
C ALA A 44 15.53 -13.38 17.26
N ARG A 45 15.79 -12.06 17.24
CA ARG A 45 14.72 -11.06 17.11
C ARG A 45 14.20 -10.97 15.68
N ARG A 46 15.05 -11.19 14.66
CA ARG A 46 14.62 -11.32 13.26
C ARG A 46 13.71 -12.52 13.06
N ASP A 47 13.99 -13.64 13.75
CA ASP A 47 13.11 -14.81 13.74
C ASP A 47 11.72 -14.49 14.29
N VAL A 48 11.65 -13.81 15.43
CA VAL A 48 10.36 -13.37 16.01
C VAL A 48 9.61 -12.46 15.05
N MET A 49 10.29 -11.51 14.41
CA MET A 49 9.69 -10.61 13.42
C MET A 49 9.03 -11.38 12.27
N VAL A 50 9.73 -12.35 11.69
CA VAL A 50 9.23 -13.22 10.60
C VAL A 50 8.05 -14.08 11.05
N ASN A 51 8.14 -14.69 12.25
CA ASN A 51 7.06 -15.53 12.78
C ASN A 51 5.76 -14.75 13.00
N THR A 52 5.81 -13.42 13.16
CA THR A 52 4.59 -12.61 13.33
C THR A 52 3.73 -12.49 12.06
N ILE A 53 4.30 -12.78 10.89
CA ILE A 53 3.63 -12.62 9.58
C ILE A 53 3.55 -13.91 8.76
N ALA A 54 4.32 -14.95 9.14
CA ALA A 54 4.34 -16.25 8.48
C ALA A 54 2.96 -16.85 8.15
N PRO A 55 1.92 -16.73 9.01
CA PRO A 55 0.62 -17.33 8.71
C PRO A 55 -0.24 -16.55 7.70
N VAL A 56 0.13 -15.32 7.36
CA VAL A 56 -0.76 -14.39 6.61
C VAL A 56 -0.13 -13.77 5.36
N TRP A 57 1.20 -13.71 5.26
CA TRP A 57 1.90 -12.95 4.20
C TRP A 57 1.51 -13.37 2.77
N ASP A 58 1.44 -14.67 2.49
CA ASP A 58 1.08 -15.20 1.16
C ASP A 58 -0.35 -14.79 0.77
N GLY A 59 -1.27 -14.86 1.74
CA GLY A 59 -2.64 -14.41 1.55
C GLY A 59 -2.75 -12.90 1.28
N ASN A 60 -1.86 -12.09 1.84
CA ASN A 60 -1.88 -10.63 1.69
C ASN A 60 -1.51 -10.20 0.26
N GLU A 61 -0.57 -10.90 -0.39
CA GLU A 61 -0.17 -10.61 -1.78
C GLU A 61 -1.32 -10.78 -2.78
N THR A 62 -2.27 -11.68 -2.50
CA THR A 62 -3.38 -12.00 -3.42
C THR A 62 -4.28 -10.80 -3.72
N TRP A 63 -4.34 -9.81 -2.83
CA TRP A 63 -5.13 -8.59 -3.04
C TRP A 63 -4.58 -7.72 -4.18
N MET A 64 -3.26 -7.73 -4.40
CA MET A 64 -2.64 -7.07 -5.54
C MET A 64 -3.11 -7.70 -6.86
N VAL A 65 -3.23 -9.04 -6.88
CA VAL A 65 -3.70 -9.79 -8.06
C VAL A 65 -5.13 -9.41 -8.38
N LEU A 66 -6.01 -9.27 -7.39
CA LEU A 66 -7.38 -8.77 -7.59
C LEU A 66 -7.38 -7.36 -8.18
N GLY A 67 -6.50 -6.47 -7.72
CA GLY A 67 -6.34 -5.12 -8.28
C GLY A 67 -5.94 -5.14 -9.76
N GLY A 68 -4.92 -5.94 -10.11
CA GLY A 68 -4.47 -6.11 -11.49
C GLY A 68 -5.53 -6.76 -12.39
N ALA A 69 -6.22 -7.79 -11.91
CA ALA A 69 -7.31 -8.45 -12.62
C ALA A 69 -8.49 -7.51 -12.86
N THR A 70 -8.82 -6.65 -11.89
CA THR A 70 -9.88 -5.64 -12.04
C THR A 70 -9.49 -4.60 -13.07
N LEU A 71 -8.24 -4.11 -13.07
CA LEU A 71 -7.75 -3.21 -14.12
C LEU A 71 -7.86 -3.87 -15.50
N TYR A 72 -7.43 -5.11 -15.65
CA TYR A 72 -7.49 -5.83 -16.92
C TYR A 72 -8.91 -6.11 -17.40
N GLY A 73 -9.78 -6.65 -16.53
CA GLY A 73 -11.12 -7.12 -16.89
C GLY A 73 -12.20 -6.03 -16.93
N VAL A 74 -12.05 -4.99 -16.12
CA VAL A 74 -13.05 -3.92 -15.97
C VAL A 74 -12.62 -2.61 -16.59
N PHE A 75 -11.34 -2.24 -16.46
CA PHE A 75 -10.80 -0.98 -16.98
C PHE A 75 -9.68 -1.21 -18.02
N PRO A 76 -9.95 -1.96 -19.12
CA PRO A 76 -8.92 -2.36 -20.07
C PRO A 76 -8.21 -1.17 -20.72
N GLY A 77 -8.89 -0.03 -20.89
CA GLY A 77 -8.27 1.20 -21.37
C GLY A 77 -7.15 1.64 -20.42
N ALA A 78 -7.45 1.76 -19.12
CA ALA A 78 -6.47 2.14 -18.11
C ALA A 78 -5.34 1.11 -18.00
N TYR A 79 -5.65 -0.18 -18.09
CA TYR A 79 -4.62 -1.23 -18.14
C TYR A 79 -3.67 -1.04 -19.33
N SER A 80 -4.21 -0.80 -20.53
CA SER A 80 -3.42 -0.63 -21.75
C SER A 80 -2.60 0.65 -21.79
N THR A 81 -3.01 1.69 -21.07
CA THR A 81 -2.28 2.98 -21.00
C THR A 81 -1.27 3.00 -19.86
N LEU A 82 -1.64 2.52 -18.66
CA LEU A 82 -0.80 2.59 -17.46
C LEU A 82 0.29 1.51 -17.46
N LEU A 83 0.01 0.30 -17.95
CA LEU A 83 0.98 -0.80 -17.92
C LEU A 83 2.26 -0.45 -18.70
N PRO A 84 2.22 0.09 -19.94
CA PRO A 84 3.44 0.50 -20.64
C PRO A 84 4.16 1.65 -19.94
N ALA A 85 3.41 2.63 -19.40
CA ALA A 85 3.99 3.78 -18.71
C ALA A 85 4.78 3.39 -17.45
N PHE A 86 4.30 2.36 -16.75
CA PHE A 86 4.89 1.85 -15.51
C PHE A 86 5.50 0.47 -15.68
N TYR A 87 5.88 0.09 -16.90
CA TYR A 87 6.38 -1.26 -17.19
C TYR A 87 7.60 -1.62 -16.33
N LEU A 88 8.61 -0.74 -16.31
CA LEU A 88 9.81 -0.95 -15.50
C LEU A 88 9.52 -1.06 -14.00
N PRO A 89 8.84 -0.09 -13.34
CA PRO A 89 8.57 -0.21 -11.90
C PRO A 89 7.67 -1.39 -11.57
N ILE A 90 6.72 -1.78 -12.44
CA ILE A 90 5.90 -2.98 -12.23
C ILE A 90 6.75 -4.25 -12.30
N VAL A 91 7.59 -4.39 -13.33
CA VAL A 91 8.48 -5.57 -13.46
C VAL A 91 9.45 -5.66 -12.30
N LEU A 92 10.06 -4.53 -11.91
CA LEU A 92 10.96 -4.48 -10.75
C LEU A 92 10.24 -4.86 -9.45
N MET A 93 9.02 -4.37 -9.26
CA MET A 93 8.18 -4.74 -8.11
C MET A 93 7.86 -6.24 -8.10
N LEU A 94 7.44 -6.82 -9.23
CA LEU A 94 7.11 -8.25 -9.32
C LEU A 94 8.33 -9.13 -9.04
N VAL A 95 9.49 -8.79 -9.63
CA VAL A 95 10.75 -9.49 -9.35
C VAL A 95 11.12 -9.38 -7.86
N ALA A 96 10.97 -8.19 -7.27
CA ALA A 96 11.25 -7.96 -5.87
C ALA A 96 10.32 -8.76 -4.92
N LEU A 97 9.03 -8.87 -5.26
CA LEU A 97 8.07 -9.70 -4.52
C LEU A 97 8.38 -11.20 -4.64
N ILE A 98 8.74 -11.69 -5.84
CA ILE A 98 9.19 -13.07 -6.03
C ILE A 98 10.41 -13.36 -5.15
N PHE A 99 11.43 -12.50 -5.20
CA PHE A 99 12.63 -12.66 -4.38
C PHE A 99 12.32 -12.57 -2.88
N ARG A 100 11.36 -11.74 -2.46
CA ARG A 100 10.89 -11.66 -1.08
C ARG A 100 10.32 -13.00 -0.62
N GLY A 101 9.40 -13.59 -1.37
CA GLY A 101 8.78 -14.88 -1.03
C GLY A 101 9.79 -16.02 -0.99
N VAL A 102 10.69 -16.08 -1.97
CA VAL A 102 11.80 -17.06 -1.98
C VAL A 102 12.73 -16.85 -0.78
N ALA A 103 13.12 -15.61 -0.48
CA ALA A 103 13.97 -15.32 0.66
C ALA A 103 13.33 -15.72 2.00
N PHE A 104 12.02 -15.54 2.14
CA PHE A 104 11.26 -15.93 3.33
C PHE A 104 11.35 -17.44 3.59
N GLU A 105 11.02 -18.26 2.60
CA GLU A 105 11.03 -19.73 2.70
C GLU A 105 12.45 -20.29 2.87
N PHE A 106 13.40 -19.84 2.04
CA PHE A 106 14.77 -20.35 2.09
C PHE A 106 15.54 -19.91 3.33
N ARG A 107 15.17 -18.79 3.94
CA ARG A 107 15.73 -18.38 5.24
C ARG A 107 15.46 -19.43 6.31
N ILE A 108 14.23 -19.93 6.40
CA ILE A 108 13.83 -20.97 7.36
C ILE A 108 14.65 -22.25 7.12
N MET A 109 14.84 -22.64 5.85
CA MET A 109 15.58 -23.85 5.46
C MET A 109 17.10 -23.75 5.69
N THR A 110 17.67 -22.55 5.73
CA THR A 110 19.12 -22.32 5.84
C THR A 110 19.56 -21.77 7.19
N ARG A 111 18.66 -21.83 8.19
CA ARG A 111 18.89 -21.36 9.54
C ARG A 111 20.16 -21.97 10.14
N GLY A 112 21.00 -21.13 10.77
CA GLY A 112 22.27 -21.57 11.35
C GLY A 112 23.40 -21.83 10.34
N THR A 113 23.18 -21.54 9.05
CA THR A 113 24.23 -21.56 8.03
C THR A 113 24.63 -20.14 7.62
N GLY A 114 25.82 -19.98 7.02
CA GLY A 114 26.26 -18.68 6.49
C GLY A 114 25.36 -18.10 5.38
N ARG A 115 24.47 -18.91 4.80
CA ARG A 115 23.54 -18.49 3.74
C ARG A 115 22.33 -17.72 4.27
N GLU A 116 22.02 -17.82 5.56
CA GLU A 116 20.91 -17.09 6.19
C GLU A 116 21.03 -15.57 5.94
N LYS A 117 22.24 -15.03 6.03
CA LYS A 117 22.51 -13.60 5.78
C LYS A 117 22.23 -13.15 4.35
N LEU A 118 22.37 -14.06 3.38
CA LEU A 118 22.04 -13.77 1.98
C LEU A 118 20.53 -13.65 1.81
N TRP A 119 19.76 -14.53 2.45
CA TRP A 119 18.30 -14.48 2.40
C TRP A 119 17.73 -13.33 3.22
N ASP A 120 18.34 -12.98 4.36
CA ASP A 120 18.03 -11.73 5.05
C ASP A 120 18.19 -10.52 4.12
N ALA A 121 19.30 -10.46 3.36
CA ALA A 121 19.53 -9.39 2.39
C ALA A 121 18.51 -9.39 1.26
N GLY A 122 18.13 -10.56 0.74
CA GLY A 122 17.07 -10.72 -0.24
C GLY A 122 15.71 -10.24 0.28
N PHE A 123 15.36 -10.60 1.52
CA PHE A 123 14.12 -10.18 2.17
C PHE A 123 14.07 -8.65 2.39
N MET A 124 15.18 -8.06 2.84
CA MET A 124 15.33 -6.60 2.99
C MET A 124 15.21 -5.87 1.66
N ALA A 125 15.98 -6.29 0.64
CA ALA A 125 16.01 -5.63 -0.65
C ALA A 125 14.70 -5.81 -1.41
N GLY A 126 14.14 -7.02 -1.45
CA GLY A 126 12.86 -7.30 -2.09
C GLY A 126 11.73 -6.46 -1.49
N SER A 127 11.69 -6.37 -0.16
CA SER A 127 10.68 -5.55 0.52
C SER A 127 10.83 -4.05 0.24
N GLY A 128 12.06 -3.54 0.28
CA GLY A 128 12.34 -2.13 0.01
C GLY A 128 12.07 -1.71 -1.44
N ILE A 129 12.49 -2.52 -2.40
CA ILE A 129 12.29 -2.25 -3.83
C ILE A 129 10.80 -2.33 -4.18
N ALA A 130 10.08 -3.35 -3.71
CA ALA A 130 8.64 -3.47 -3.95
C ALA A 130 7.88 -2.26 -3.38
N ALA A 131 8.16 -1.86 -2.13
CA ALA A 131 7.54 -0.70 -1.49
C ALA A 131 7.84 0.62 -2.25
N PHE A 132 9.09 0.81 -2.68
CA PHE A 132 9.47 1.98 -3.48
C PHE A 132 8.71 2.03 -4.81
N CYS A 133 8.68 0.92 -5.55
CA CYS A 133 8.00 0.84 -6.84
C CYS A 133 6.50 1.09 -6.70
N GLN A 134 5.84 0.58 -5.65
CA GLN A 134 4.43 0.87 -5.40
C GLN A 134 4.16 2.36 -5.22
N GLY A 135 4.96 3.04 -4.40
CA GLY A 135 4.82 4.49 -4.21
C GLY A 135 5.18 5.28 -5.46
N ALA A 136 6.17 4.84 -6.24
CA ALA A 136 6.55 5.49 -7.50
C ALA A 136 5.46 5.34 -8.57
N ILE A 137 4.81 4.18 -8.66
CA ILE A 137 3.65 3.96 -9.55
C ILE A 137 2.50 4.88 -9.15
N LEU A 138 2.14 4.89 -7.86
CA LEU A 138 1.06 5.76 -7.36
C LEU A 138 1.35 7.24 -7.61
N GLY A 139 2.59 7.68 -7.31
CA GLY A 139 3.04 9.04 -7.57
C GLY A 139 3.00 9.40 -9.05
N GLY A 140 3.42 8.48 -9.92
CA GLY A 140 3.36 8.65 -11.37
C GLY A 140 1.94 8.75 -11.91
N VAL A 141 1.00 7.92 -11.40
CA VAL A 141 -0.43 8.01 -11.76
C VAL A 141 -1.00 9.37 -11.37
N VAL A 142 -0.68 9.86 -10.18
CA VAL A 142 -1.16 11.18 -9.68
C VAL A 142 -0.54 12.32 -10.48
N GLN A 143 0.76 12.24 -10.79
CA GLN A 143 1.46 13.20 -11.63
C GLN A 143 0.93 13.21 -13.07
N GLY A 144 0.37 12.10 -13.53
CA GLY A 144 -0.12 11.93 -14.89
C GLY A 144 0.99 11.50 -15.85
N ILE A 145 0.57 10.82 -16.91
CA ILE A 145 1.42 10.29 -17.97
C ILE A 145 1.06 10.91 -19.31
N LYS A 146 1.99 10.91 -20.25
CA LYS A 146 1.73 11.43 -21.61
C LYS A 146 0.90 10.43 -22.40
N VAL A 147 -0.29 10.83 -22.78
CA VAL A 147 -1.22 9.98 -23.54
C VAL A 147 -1.62 10.70 -24.83
N VAL A 148 -1.71 9.94 -25.92
CA VAL A 148 -2.24 10.40 -27.22
C VAL A 148 -3.15 9.30 -27.74
N ASP A 149 -4.39 9.66 -28.10
CA ASP A 149 -5.41 8.72 -28.58
C ASP A 149 -5.63 7.51 -27.65
N GLY A 150 -5.54 7.73 -26.33
CA GLY A 150 -5.70 6.68 -25.31
C GLY A 150 -4.49 5.77 -25.13
N ALA A 151 -3.40 5.97 -25.88
CA ALA A 151 -2.17 5.21 -25.78
C ALA A 151 -1.04 6.01 -25.10
N PHE A 152 -0.22 5.33 -24.31
CA PHE A 152 0.99 5.92 -23.74
C PHE A 152 2.05 6.16 -24.84
N VAL A 153 2.62 7.36 -24.87
CA VAL A 153 3.64 7.77 -25.87
C VAL A 153 4.95 8.25 -25.24
N GLY A 154 5.12 8.11 -23.92
CA GLY A 154 6.32 8.54 -23.21
C GLY A 154 7.51 7.58 -23.33
N GLY A 155 8.63 7.98 -22.74
CA GLY A 155 9.82 7.13 -22.64
C GLY A 155 9.77 6.15 -21.46
N SER A 156 10.61 5.11 -21.48
CA SER A 156 10.65 4.07 -20.44
C SER A 156 11.04 4.58 -19.05
N LEU A 157 11.66 5.76 -18.95
CA LEU A 157 12.07 6.40 -17.69
C LEU A 157 11.18 7.59 -17.29
N ASP A 158 10.10 7.87 -18.02
CA ASP A 158 9.22 9.02 -17.73
C ASP A 158 8.53 8.88 -16.36
N TRP A 159 8.45 7.68 -15.79
CA TRP A 159 7.95 7.43 -14.44
C TRP A 159 8.92 7.93 -13.34
N LEU A 160 10.22 8.04 -13.62
CA LEU A 160 11.25 8.36 -12.65
C LEU A 160 11.41 9.88 -12.50
N THR A 161 10.43 10.49 -11.86
CA THR A 161 10.38 11.93 -11.58
C THR A 161 10.69 12.21 -10.12
N PRO A 162 11.09 13.45 -9.75
CA PRO A 162 11.26 13.82 -8.35
C PRO A 162 10.01 13.56 -7.48
N PHE A 163 8.82 13.78 -8.05
CA PHE A 163 7.55 13.55 -7.35
C PHE A 163 7.26 12.05 -7.16
N SER A 164 7.47 11.22 -8.18
CA SER A 164 7.34 9.76 -8.06
C SER A 164 8.34 9.18 -7.07
N VAL A 165 9.59 9.66 -7.07
CA VAL A 165 10.61 9.26 -6.09
C VAL A 165 10.20 9.64 -4.67
N LEU A 166 9.69 10.86 -4.46
CA LEU A 166 9.17 11.30 -3.17
C LEU A 166 8.03 10.38 -2.69
N CYS A 167 7.10 10.01 -3.58
CA CYS A 167 6.01 9.10 -3.26
C CYS A 167 6.53 7.68 -2.94
N GLY A 168 7.51 7.18 -3.68
CA GLY A 168 8.21 5.92 -3.40
C GLY A 168 8.81 5.90 -1.99
N VAL A 169 9.57 6.93 -1.64
CA VAL A 169 10.16 7.08 -0.30
C VAL A 169 9.09 7.23 0.79
N ALA A 170 8.01 7.96 0.52
CA ALA A 170 6.90 8.13 1.44
C ALA A 170 6.23 6.78 1.77
N VAL A 171 5.98 5.95 0.75
CA VAL A 171 5.39 4.60 0.93
C VAL A 171 6.36 3.68 1.68
N MET A 172 7.65 3.68 1.35
CA MET A 172 8.66 2.93 2.12
C MET A 172 8.64 3.33 3.61
N CYS A 173 8.62 4.62 3.91
CA CYS A 173 8.58 5.12 5.28
C CYS A 173 7.29 4.70 6.00
N GLY A 174 6.14 4.78 5.30
CA GLY A 174 4.86 4.38 5.86
C GLY A 174 4.73 2.88 6.10
N TYR A 175 5.21 2.05 5.17
CA TYR A 175 5.25 0.60 5.36
C TYR A 175 6.16 0.21 6.52
N ALA A 176 7.35 0.80 6.61
CA ALA A 176 8.23 0.60 7.77
C ALA A 176 7.54 1.01 9.09
N LEU A 177 6.74 2.08 9.10
CA LEU A 177 5.94 2.47 10.26
C LEU A 177 4.84 1.44 10.58
N LEU A 178 4.13 0.93 9.57
CA LEU A 178 3.15 -0.14 9.74
C LEU A 178 3.80 -1.40 10.32
N GLY A 179 4.95 -1.82 9.78
CA GLY A 179 5.73 -2.94 10.31
C GLY A 179 6.16 -2.72 11.77
N ALA A 180 6.68 -1.54 12.10
CA ALA A 180 7.11 -1.23 13.46
C ALA A 180 5.94 -1.24 14.44
N THR A 181 4.80 -0.66 14.06
CA THR A 181 3.61 -0.60 14.91
C THR A 181 2.87 -1.93 15.00
N TRP A 182 2.94 -2.77 13.96
CA TRP A 182 2.52 -4.16 14.02
C TRP A 182 3.36 -4.94 15.02
N LEU A 183 4.69 -4.83 14.97
CA LEU A 183 5.58 -5.49 15.92
C LEU A 183 5.37 -5.02 17.36
N ILE A 184 5.06 -3.73 17.61
CA ILE A 184 4.65 -3.23 18.94
C ILE A 184 3.38 -3.93 19.44
N TRP A 185 2.46 -4.26 18.53
CA TRP A 185 1.25 -4.98 18.89
C TRP A 185 1.53 -6.47 19.15
N ARG A 186 2.37 -7.10 18.32
CA ARG A 186 2.55 -8.55 18.28
C ARG A 186 3.70 -9.10 19.13
N THR A 187 4.61 -8.27 19.60
CA THR A 187 5.80 -8.71 20.35
C THR A 187 5.82 -8.15 21.77
N THR A 188 6.85 -8.51 22.55
CA THR A 188 7.10 -8.06 23.93
C THR A 188 8.57 -7.66 24.13
N ASP A 189 8.88 -7.18 25.34
CA ASP A 189 10.24 -7.02 25.84
C ASP A 189 11.12 -6.06 25.03
N VAL A 190 12.36 -6.49 24.74
CA VAL A 190 13.38 -5.65 24.09
C VAL A 190 13.00 -5.32 22.65
N LEU A 191 12.38 -6.26 21.93
CA LEU A 191 11.95 -6.05 20.55
C LEU A 191 10.83 -5.00 20.48
N GLU A 192 9.83 -5.09 21.36
CA GLU A 192 8.77 -4.08 21.47
C GLU A 192 9.35 -2.69 21.75
N ALA A 193 10.29 -2.59 22.71
CA ALA A 193 10.92 -1.33 23.08
C ALA A 193 11.73 -0.71 21.92
N SER A 194 12.43 -1.53 21.14
CA SER A 194 13.16 -1.10 19.93
C SER A 194 12.19 -0.60 18.85
N CYS A 195 11.12 -1.35 18.59
CA CYS A 195 10.10 -0.95 17.61
C CYS A 195 9.43 0.37 17.98
N ARG A 196 9.20 0.66 19.27
CA ARG A 196 8.70 1.97 19.72
C ARG A 196 9.64 3.13 19.41
N LYS A 197 10.96 2.92 19.41
CA LYS A 197 11.95 3.94 19.03
C LYS A 197 11.92 4.17 17.52
N TRP A 198 11.91 3.10 16.73
CA TRP A 198 11.83 3.18 15.27
C TRP A 198 10.52 3.83 14.81
N ALA A 199 9.39 3.42 15.38
CA ALA A 199 8.08 3.98 15.06
C ALA A 199 7.99 5.49 15.31
N LYS A 200 8.67 6.03 16.34
CA LYS A 200 8.72 7.49 16.56
C LYS A 200 9.42 8.23 15.42
N LEU A 201 10.58 7.72 14.98
CA LEU A 201 11.35 8.34 13.89
C LEU A 201 10.62 8.21 12.56
N LEU A 202 10.07 7.02 12.28
CA LEU A 202 9.29 6.75 11.07
C LEU A 202 8.00 7.55 11.03
N ALA A 203 7.33 7.78 12.16
CA ALA A 203 6.14 8.63 12.21
C ALA A 203 6.45 10.09 11.87
N ILE A 204 7.60 10.62 12.33
CA ILE A 204 8.04 11.97 11.96
C ILE A 204 8.38 12.00 10.46
N GLY A 205 9.14 11.03 9.98
CA GLY A 205 9.50 10.92 8.55
C GLY A 205 8.27 10.86 7.65
N LEU A 206 7.32 9.97 7.96
CA LEU A 206 6.08 9.84 7.20
C LEU A 206 5.25 11.13 7.27
N PHE A 207 5.12 11.77 8.44
CA PHE A 207 4.38 13.03 8.55
C PHE A 207 4.98 14.12 7.64
N VAL A 208 6.32 14.25 7.61
CA VAL A 208 7.01 15.17 6.70
C VAL A 208 6.73 14.81 5.25
N CYS A 209 6.80 13.53 4.88
CA CYS A 209 6.45 13.07 3.53
C CYS A 209 4.99 13.38 3.16
N ILE A 210 4.03 13.15 4.06
CA ILE A 210 2.61 13.47 3.84
C ILE A 210 2.44 14.97 3.58
N VAL A 211 3.08 15.82 4.38
CA VAL A 211 3.04 17.28 4.18
C VAL A 211 3.66 17.64 2.82
N ALA A 212 4.84 17.12 2.50
CA ALA A 212 5.52 17.40 1.23
C ALA A 212 4.67 17.00 0.01
N VAL A 213 4.11 15.78 0.00
CA VAL A 213 3.24 15.29 -1.07
C VAL A 213 1.95 16.11 -1.13
N SER A 214 1.34 16.45 0.01
CA SER A 214 0.10 17.23 0.07
C SER A 214 0.26 18.66 -0.43
N LEU A 215 1.43 19.27 -0.21
CA LEU A 215 1.73 20.62 -0.74
C LEU A 215 2.04 20.58 -2.23
N TRP A 216 2.72 19.53 -2.71
CA TRP A 216 3.10 19.41 -4.12
C TRP A 216 1.91 19.00 -5.00
N THR A 217 1.05 18.07 -4.53
CA THR A 217 -0.03 17.49 -5.35
C THR A 217 -0.94 18.53 -6.03
N PRO A 218 -1.46 19.56 -5.33
CA PRO A 218 -2.32 20.58 -5.96
C PRO A 218 -1.61 21.39 -7.05
N MET A 219 -0.27 21.46 -7.01
CA MET A 219 0.54 22.22 -7.96
C MET A 219 0.84 21.43 -9.25
N LEU A 220 0.50 20.14 -9.30
CA LEU A 220 0.74 19.30 -10.48
C LEU A 220 -0.18 19.68 -11.64
N HIS A 221 -1.46 19.94 -11.35
CA HIS A 221 -2.50 20.18 -12.36
C HIS A 221 -3.50 21.22 -11.87
N ALA A 222 -3.93 22.13 -12.75
CA ALA A 222 -4.92 23.16 -12.41
C ALA A 222 -6.26 22.59 -11.89
N PRO A 223 -6.80 21.46 -12.41
CA PRO A 223 -7.95 20.79 -11.81
C PRO A 223 -7.74 20.36 -10.35
N TYR A 224 -6.55 19.92 -9.97
CA TYR A 224 -6.26 19.51 -8.59
C TYR A 224 -6.26 20.71 -7.66
N LEU A 225 -5.63 21.81 -8.07
CA LEU A 225 -5.66 23.05 -7.29
C LEU A 225 -7.09 23.50 -7.02
N ARG A 226 -7.94 23.54 -8.05
CA ARG A 226 -9.35 23.90 -7.92
C ARG A 226 -10.12 22.97 -6.98
N ARG A 227 -9.83 21.67 -7.01
CA ARG A 227 -10.43 20.69 -6.08
C ARG A 227 -10.07 21.00 -4.62
N TRP A 228 -8.89 21.55 -4.37
CA TRP A 228 -8.40 21.86 -3.03
C TRP A 228 -8.81 23.26 -2.54
N THR A 229 -9.05 24.22 -3.44
CA THR A 229 -9.28 25.62 -3.06
C THR A 229 -10.72 26.11 -3.28
N GLU A 230 -11.47 25.52 -4.22
CA GLU A 230 -12.79 26.02 -4.60
C GLU A 230 -13.93 25.35 -3.82
N TRP A 231 -14.98 26.12 -3.56
CA TRP A 231 -16.23 25.61 -3.01
C TRP A 231 -17.07 24.93 -4.11
N PRO A 232 -17.74 23.78 -3.85
CA PRO A 232 -17.84 23.06 -2.57
C PRO A 232 -16.76 21.99 -2.35
N ASN A 233 -15.83 21.79 -3.29
CA ASN A 233 -14.84 20.71 -3.24
C ASN A 233 -13.94 20.74 -1.99
N ILE A 234 -13.59 21.94 -1.53
CA ILE A 234 -12.79 22.12 -0.30
C ILE A 234 -13.43 21.46 0.93
N ALA A 235 -14.76 21.35 1.00
CA ALA A 235 -15.45 20.71 2.13
C ALA A 235 -15.13 19.21 2.25
N PHE A 236 -14.76 18.54 1.14
CA PHE A 236 -14.36 17.14 1.14
C PHE A 236 -12.88 16.96 1.47
N VAL A 237 -12.01 17.89 1.05
CA VAL A 237 -10.56 17.80 1.25
C VAL A 237 -10.12 18.33 2.62
N ALA A 238 -10.72 19.41 3.11
CA ALA A 238 -10.31 20.09 4.34
C ALA A 238 -10.31 19.22 5.62
N PRO A 239 -11.20 18.23 5.80
CA PRO A 239 -11.13 17.32 6.95
C PRO A 239 -9.87 16.46 6.98
N VAL A 240 -9.30 16.12 5.81
CA VAL A 240 -8.15 15.22 5.69
C VAL A 240 -6.92 15.72 6.47
N PRO A 241 -6.39 16.93 6.25
CA PRO A 241 -5.22 17.42 7.00
C PRO A 241 -5.48 17.55 8.51
N LEU A 242 -6.70 17.92 8.92
CA LEU A 242 -7.07 17.98 10.33
C LEU A 242 -7.02 16.61 10.99
N LEU A 243 -7.55 15.59 10.31
CA LEU A 243 -7.51 14.21 10.78
C LEU A 243 -6.09 13.63 10.76
N VAL A 244 -5.25 14.00 9.78
CA VAL A 244 -3.83 13.62 9.76
C VAL A 244 -3.11 14.16 11.01
N ILE A 245 -3.32 15.43 11.36
CA ILE A 245 -2.73 16.03 12.57
C ILE A 245 -3.26 15.34 13.83
N ALA A 246 -4.57 15.12 13.91
CA ALA A 246 -5.20 14.46 15.05
C ALA A 246 -4.67 13.03 15.26
N LEU A 247 -4.59 12.23 14.19
CA LEU A 247 -4.02 10.88 14.25
C LEU A 247 -2.53 10.89 14.59
N GLY A 248 -1.76 11.87 14.11
CA GLY A 248 -0.35 12.03 14.48
C GLY A 248 -0.16 12.30 15.98
N PHE A 249 -1.03 13.12 16.55
CA PHE A 249 -1.05 13.38 17.99
C PHE A 249 -1.42 12.13 18.79
N LEU A 250 -2.47 11.41 18.38
CA LEU A 250 -2.90 10.17 19.01
C LEU A 250 -1.83 9.06 18.90
N LEU A 251 -1.16 8.95 17.76
CA LEU A 251 -0.03 8.03 17.55
C LEU A 251 1.10 8.35 18.52
N THR A 252 1.46 9.62 18.67
CA THR A 252 2.52 10.06 19.60
C THR A 252 2.16 9.75 21.05
N ILE A 253 0.91 10.00 21.46
CA ILE A 253 0.42 9.61 22.78
C ILE A 253 0.45 8.10 22.95
N GLY A 254 -0.01 7.33 21.96
CA GLY A 254 -0.03 5.88 21.99
C GLY A 254 1.37 5.28 22.15
N LEU A 255 2.36 5.84 21.47
CA LEU A 255 3.76 5.44 21.60
C LEU A 255 4.37 5.79 22.96
N ARG A 256 3.93 6.88 23.60
CA ARG A 256 4.41 7.32 24.94
C ARG A 256 3.74 6.59 26.09
N ARG A 257 2.43 6.34 26.01
CA ARG A 257 1.62 5.69 27.06
C ARG A 257 1.68 4.17 27.05
N GLY A 258 2.49 3.56 26.17
CA GLY A 258 2.62 2.10 26.11
C GLY A 258 1.42 1.38 25.51
N HIS A 259 0.52 2.07 24.81
CA HIS A 259 -0.57 1.39 24.10
C HIS A 259 0.00 0.44 23.04
N SER A 260 -0.56 -0.77 22.97
CA SER A 260 -0.09 -1.81 22.06
C SER A 260 -0.73 -1.69 20.67
N LYS A 261 -2.07 -1.57 20.59
CA LYS A 261 -2.82 -1.49 19.31
C LYS A 261 -2.97 -0.08 18.73
N GLY A 262 -3.06 0.92 19.60
CA GLY A 262 -3.37 2.30 19.21
C GLY A 262 -2.44 2.88 18.12
N PRO A 263 -1.10 2.74 18.23
CA PRO A 263 -0.18 3.21 17.21
C PRO A 263 -0.43 2.60 15.82
N PHE A 264 -0.72 1.30 15.74
CA PHE A 264 -1.00 0.61 14.49
C PHE A 264 -2.30 1.14 13.84
N LEU A 265 -3.37 1.29 14.62
CA LEU A 265 -4.63 1.87 14.12
C LEU A 265 -4.47 3.31 13.62
N CYS A 266 -3.63 4.12 14.28
CA CYS A 266 -3.34 5.48 13.81
C CYS A 266 -2.54 5.48 12.51
N ALA A 267 -1.55 4.58 12.37
CA ALA A 267 -0.80 4.43 11.13
C ALA A 267 -1.71 3.98 9.98
N LEU A 268 -2.60 3.01 10.21
CA LEU A 268 -3.65 2.62 9.23
C LEU A 268 -4.54 3.80 8.86
N GLY A 269 -4.93 4.61 9.84
CA GLY A 269 -5.73 5.82 9.60
C GLY A 269 -5.00 6.83 8.72
N TRP A 270 -3.69 7.02 8.88
CA TRP A 270 -2.91 7.85 7.95
C TRP A 270 -2.92 7.30 6.52
N PHE A 271 -2.72 5.99 6.33
CA PHE A 271 -2.82 5.38 5.00
C PHE A 271 -4.19 5.58 4.37
N PHE A 272 -5.26 5.32 5.13
CA PHE A 272 -6.63 5.55 4.68
C PHE A 272 -6.88 7.00 4.28
N LEU A 273 -6.45 7.96 5.11
CA LEU A 273 -6.60 9.39 4.83
C LEU A 273 -5.82 9.81 3.58
N CYS A 274 -4.57 9.37 3.42
CA CYS A 274 -3.78 9.65 2.22
C CYS A 274 -4.45 9.09 0.95
N LEU A 275 -4.90 7.83 0.98
CA LEU A 275 -5.60 7.22 -0.15
C LEU A 275 -6.92 7.93 -0.45
N SER A 276 -7.68 8.31 0.57
CA SER A 276 -8.93 9.07 0.39
C SER A 276 -8.69 10.46 -0.20
N GLY A 277 -7.65 11.18 0.26
CA GLY A 277 -7.27 12.49 -0.27
C GLY A 277 -6.81 12.42 -1.73
N LEU A 278 -6.04 11.38 -2.08
CA LEU A 278 -5.70 11.08 -3.48
C LEU A 278 -6.95 10.79 -4.30
N GLY A 279 -7.84 9.92 -3.82
CA GLY A 279 -9.11 9.60 -4.49
C GLY A 279 -9.97 10.83 -4.77
N ILE A 280 -10.14 11.72 -3.78
CA ILE A 280 -10.87 12.98 -3.96
C ILE A 280 -10.20 13.88 -5.00
N THR A 281 -8.86 13.89 -5.04
CA THR A 281 -8.07 14.72 -5.95
C THR A 281 -8.18 14.24 -7.39
N VAL A 282 -8.02 12.94 -7.63
CA VAL A 282 -8.00 12.36 -8.98
C VAL A 282 -9.37 12.07 -9.55
N TRP A 283 -10.43 12.02 -8.72
CA TRP A 283 -11.78 11.76 -9.19
C TRP A 283 -12.20 12.72 -10.31
N PRO A 284 -12.88 12.27 -11.38
CA PRO A 284 -13.26 10.89 -11.72
C PRO A 284 -12.28 10.20 -12.70
N TYR A 285 -11.03 10.62 -12.72
CA TYR A 285 -10.02 10.14 -13.67
C TYR A 285 -9.39 8.82 -13.24
N ALA A 286 -9.38 7.85 -14.15
CA ALA A 286 -8.67 6.58 -13.99
C ALA A 286 -7.22 6.70 -14.48
N VAL A 287 -6.99 7.51 -15.51
CA VAL A 287 -5.68 7.92 -16.01
C VAL A 287 -5.64 9.44 -15.98
N PRO A 288 -5.24 10.05 -14.86
CA PRO A 288 -5.29 11.49 -14.70
C PRO A 288 -4.30 12.23 -15.62
N PRO A 289 -4.63 13.43 -16.12
CA PRO A 289 -5.95 14.10 -16.07
C PRO A 289 -6.83 13.82 -17.31
N GLU A 290 -6.48 12.82 -18.15
CA GLU A 290 -7.01 12.70 -19.50
C GLU A 290 -8.22 11.76 -19.62
N LEU A 291 -8.17 10.57 -19.02
CA LEU A 291 -9.20 9.53 -19.21
C LEU A 291 -10.00 9.29 -17.93
N THR A 292 -11.32 9.43 -18.03
CA THR A 292 -12.26 9.17 -16.94
C THR A 292 -12.54 7.67 -16.77
N LEU A 293 -13.11 7.29 -15.62
CA LEU A 293 -13.54 5.92 -15.35
C LEU A 293 -14.43 5.33 -16.45
N TRP A 294 -15.28 6.14 -17.08
CA TRP A 294 -16.17 5.69 -18.15
C TRP A 294 -15.43 5.47 -19.47
N ASP A 295 -14.47 6.33 -19.80
CA ASP A 295 -13.70 6.26 -21.05
C ASP A 295 -12.88 4.98 -21.16
N VAL A 296 -12.38 4.49 -20.02
CA VAL A 296 -11.51 3.30 -19.96
C VAL A 296 -12.24 2.01 -19.65
N SER A 297 -13.56 2.07 -19.48
CA SER A 297 -14.35 0.95 -18.96
C SER A 297 -14.73 -0.07 -20.03
N SER A 298 -14.82 -1.34 -19.64
CA SER A 298 -15.28 -2.43 -20.51
C SER A 298 -16.81 -2.37 -20.71
N PRO A 299 -17.38 -3.09 -21.70
CA PRO A 299 -18.82 -3.08 -21.94
C PRO A 299 -19.63 -3.48 -20.68
N PRO A 300 -20.81 -2.87 -20.43
CA PRO A 300 -21.61 -3.13 -19.23
C PRO A 300 -21.94 -4.61 -18.98
N SER A 301 -22.14 -5.40 -20.04
CA SER A 301 -22.41 -6.84 -19.93
C SER A 301 -21.23 -7.60 -19.31
N SER A 302 -20.00 -7.25 -19.67
CA SER A 302 -18.78 -7.85 -19.10
C SER A 302 -18.63 -7.46 -17.63
N GLN A 303 -18.82 -6.17 -17.32
CA GLN A 303 -18.76 -5.67 -15.94
C GLN A 303 -19.81 -6.31 -15.04
N PHE A 304 -21.04 -6.45 -15.53
CA PHE A 304 -22.12 -7.07 -14.77
C PHE A 304 -21.85 -8.56 -14.53
N PHE A 305 -21.39 -9.30 -15.55
CA PHE A 305 -21.02 -10.71 -15.40
C PHE A 305 -19.94 -10.91 -14.34
N GLN A 306 -18.86 -10.12 -14.40
CA GLN A 306 -17.78 -10.17 -13.40
C GLN A 306 -18.30 -9.76 -12.01
N LEU A 307 -19.22 -8.79 -11.93
CA LEU A 307 -19.73 -8.27 -10.65
C LEU A 307 -20.53 -9.33 -9.89
N VAL A 308 -21.33 -10.14 -10.60
CA VAL A 308 -22.05 -11.26 -9.99
C VAL A 308 -21.08 -12.23 -9.31
N GLY A 309 -19.98 -12.59 -9.98
CA GLY A 309 -18.94 -13.42 -9.38
C GLY A 309 -18.28 -12.76 -8.17
N THR A 310 -17.91 -11.48 -8.29
CA THR A 310 -17.26 -10.73 -7.21
C THR A 310 -18.14 -10.58 -5.98
N VAL A 311 -19.44 -10.31 -6.13
CA VAL A 311 -20.37 -10.14 -5.00
C VAL A 311 -20.53 -11.45 -4.21
N ILE A 312 -20.33 -12.61 -4.85
CA ILE A 312 -20.37 -13.92 -4.17
C ILE A 312 -19.00 -14.24 -3.54
N LEU A 313 -17.92 -14.10 -4.30
CA LEU A 313 -16.59 -14.53 -3.87
C LEU A 313 -15.95 -13.56 -2.85
N LEU A 314 -16.11 -12.25 -3.03
CA LEU A 314 -15.45 -11.26 -2.19
C LEU A 314 -15.86 -11.35 -0.70
N PRO A 315 -17.15 -11.54 -0.33
CA PRO A 315 -17.54 -11.76 1.06
C PRO A 315 -16.97 -13.05 1.65
N ILE A 316 -16.90 -14.13 0.86
CA ILE A 316 -16.28 -15.39 1.28
C ILE A 316 -14.80 -15.14 1.56
N ILE A 317 -14.12 -14.42 0.66
CA ILE A 317 -12.70 -14.07 0.79
C ILE A 317 -12.45 -13.30 2.08
N LEU A 318 -13.19 -12.20 2.28
CA LEU A 318 -13.08 -11.37 3.47
C LEU A 318 -13.36 -12.16 4.76
N THR A 319 -14.36 -13.06 4.74
CA THR A 319 -14.72 -13.85 5.91
C THR A 319 -13.57 -14.78 6.32
N TYR A 320 -12.97 -15.51 5.37
CA TYR A 320 -11.85 -16.38 5.72
C TYR A 320 -10.60 -15.56 6.11
N THR A 321 -10.36 -14.40 5.48
CA THR A 321 -9.24 -13.52 5.87
C THR A 321 -9.39 -13.07 7.32
N VAL A 322 -10.58 -12.56 7.69
CA VAL A 322 -10.88 -12.16 9.07
C VAL A 322 -10.74 -13.34 10.04
N TYR A 323 -11.19 -14.52 9.63
CA TYR A 323 -11.04 -15.74 10.43
C TYR A 323 -9.57 -16.09 10.66
N SER A 324 -8.73 -16.08 9.62
CA SER A 324 -7.29 -16.35 9.72
C SER A 324 -6.60 -15.40 10.72
N TYR A 325 -6.82 -14.08 10.58
CA TYR A 325 -6.28 -13.08 11.50
C TYR A 325 -6.80 -13.25 12.94
N ARG A 326 -8.03 -13.74 13.11
CA ARG A 326 -8.60 -14.03 14.43
C ARG A 326 -7.95 -15.25 15.09
N VAL A 327 -7.64 -16.29 14.32
CA VAL A 327 -6.95 -17.49 14.80
C VAL A 327 -5.52 -17.11 15.24
N PHE A 328 -4.78 -16.41 14.38
CA PHE A 328 -3.40 -15.99 14.63
C PHE A 328 -3.30 -14.62 15.32
N ARG A 329 -4.11 -14.34 16.34
CA ARG A 329 -4.12 -13.01 17.02
C ARG A 329 -3.18 -12.87 18.22
N GLY A 330 -2.56 -13.97 18.67
CA GLY A 330 -1.74 -14.01 19.88
C GLY A 330 -0.41 -13.26 19.76
N LYS A 331 0.21 -12.89 20.88
CA LYS A 331 1.59 -12.38 20.84
C LYS A 331 2.56 -13.50 20.47
N VAL A 332 3.67 -13.14 19.83
CA VAL A 332 4.73 -14.05 19.40
C VAL A 332 6.00 -13.73 20.18
N THR A 333 6.60 -14.76 20.75
CA THR A 333 7.84 -14.70 21.55
C THR A 333 8.93 -15.57 20.92
N GLU A 334 10.15 -15.49 21.44
CA GLU A 334 11.26 -16.35 20.98
C GLU A 334 11.00 -17.85 21.22
N ALA A 335 10.11 -18.20 22.15
CA ALA A 335 9.72 -19.58 22.43
C ALA A 335 8.74 -20.15 21.39
N ASP A 336 8.05 -19.31 20.62
CA ASP A 336 7.03 -19.71 19.64
C ASP A 336 7.65 -20.03 18.27
N GLY A 337 8.87 -20.58 18.26
CA GLY A 337 9.59 -20.93 17.04
C GLY A 337 8.79 -21.88 16.14
N TYR A 338 8.89 -21.66 14.83
CA TYR A 338 8.34 -22.55 13.81
C TYR A 338 8.84 -24.00 14.05
N HIS A 339 7.92 -24.92 14.31
CA HIS A 339 8.18 -26.36 14.37
C HIS A 339 7.64 -27.05 13.12
#